data_AF-A0A2D0IGT3-F1
#
_entry.id   AF-A0A2D0IGT3-F1
#
_cell.length_a   1.000
_cell.length_b   1.000
_cell.length_c   1.000
_cell.angle_alpha   90.00
_cell.angle_beta   90.00
_cell.angle_gamma   90.00
#
_symmetry.space_group_name_H-M   'P 1'
#
loop_
_entity.id
_entity.type
_entity.pdbx_description
1 polymer ?
#
loop_
_entity_poly.entity_id
_entity_poly.type
_entity_poly.pdbx_seq_one_letter_code
_entity_poly.pdbx_strand_id
1 'polypeptide(L)'
;MNVSITKLEADLLGRVSGRKPANIEKSIKHEVGKFVGQDCPFLVDDVCSVYSDRPLSCRKHASYYTTNIACKAENLEMDAAPMVSFSGLDEALFNVSEERGHITIADIRDFFPGPSNSPMART
;
A
#
# COMPACT_ATOMS: atom_id res chain seq x y z
N MET A 1 -7.23 6.52 4.61
CA MET A 1 -5.83 7.00 4.70
C MET A 1 -5.13 6.73 3.38
N ASN A 2 -4.24 7.63 2.94
CA ASN A 2 -3.45 7.42 1.73
C ASN A 2 -2.34 6.39 2.02
N VAL A 3 -2.13 5.45 1.10
CA VAL A 3 -1.09 4.43 1.16
C VAL A 3 -0.16 4.67 -0.02
N SER A 4 0.78 5.58 0.16
CA SER A 4 1.77 5.92 -0.87
C SER A 4 2.78 4.80 -1.04
N ILE A 5 3.02 4.42 -2.30
CA ILE A 5 4.02 3.42 -2.69
C ILE A 5 4.83 3.94 -3.88
N THR A 6 6.04 3.42 -4.04
CA THR A 6 6.86 3.66 -5.23
C THR A 6 6.36 2.84 -6.42
N LYS A 7 6.67 3.27 -7.65
CA LYS A 7 6.46 2.47 -8.85
C LYS A 7 7.17 1.11 -8.77
N LEU A 8 8.36 1.06 -8.18
CA LEU A 8 9.10 -0.20 -7.96
C LEU A 8 8.30 -1.19 -7.13
N GLU A 9 7.69 -0.75 -6.03
CA GLU A 9 6.81 -1.57 -5.21
C GLU A 9 5.54 -1.97 -5.96
N ALA A 10 4.93 -1.05 -6.73
CA ALA A 10 3.76 -1.36 -7.56
C ALA A 10 4.08 -2.46 -8.61
N ASP A 11 5.25 -2.41 -9.23
CA ASP A 11 5.71 -3.42 -10.20
C ASP A 11 6.01 -4.77 -9.50
N LEU A 12 6.50 -4.77 -8.26
CA LEU A 12 6.60 -5.99 -7.44
C LEU A 12 5.23 -6.57 -7.11
N LEU A 13 4.31 -5.74 -6.60
CA LEU A 13 2.95 -6.14 -6.28
C LEU A 13 2.23 -6.73 -7.50
N GLY A 14 2.47 -6.16 -8.68
CA GLY A 14 1.87 -6.68 -9.90
C GLY A 14 2.38 -8.06 -10.31
N ARG A 15 3.67 -8.35 -10.06
CA ARG A 15 4.26 -9.67 -10.30
C ARG A 15 3.71 -10.73 -9.36
N VAL A 16 3.63 -10.43 -8.06
CA VAL A 16 3.19 -11.42 -7.04
C VAL A 16 1.67 -11.64 -7.04
N SER A 17 0.89 -10.62 -7.42
CA SER A 17 -0.58 -10.72 -7.47
C SER A 17 -1.13 -11.12 -8.83
N GLY A 18 -0.31 -11.10 -9.88
CA GLY A 18 -0.76 -11.27 -11.27
C GLY A 18 -1.56 -10.08 -11.82
N ARG A 19 -1.67 -8.96 -11.08
CA ARG A 19 -2.41 -7.76 -11.52
C ARG A 19 -1.45 -6.74 -12.11
N LYS A 20 -1.68 -6.30 -13.35
CA LYS A 20 -0.83 -5.27 -13.95
C LYS A 20 -1.11 -3.90 -13.30
N PRO A 21 -0.11 -3.19 -12.76
CA PRO A 21 -0.29 -1.82 -12.26
C PRO A 21 -0.54 -0.86 -13.43
N ALA A 22 -1.29 0.21 -13.16
CA ALA A 22 -1.44 1.34 -14.07
C ALA A 22 -0.08 1.99 -14.34
N ASN A 23 0.12 2.44 -15.59
CA ASN A 23 1.35 3.14 -15.95
C ASN A 23 1.26 4.60 -15.49
N ILE A 24 1.83 4.89 -14.32
CA ILE A 24 1.94 6.24 -13.77
C ILE A 24 3.36 6.73 -14.00
N GLU A 25 3.50 7.80 -14.78
CA GLU A 25 4.82 8.40 -15.10
C GLU A 25 5.20 9.55 -14.16
N LYS A 26 4.20 10.19 -13.55
CA LYS A 26 4.38 11.35 -12.66
C LYS A 26 3.77 11.06 -11.30
N SER A 27 4.47 11.44 -10.24
CA SER A 27 3.97 11.27 -8.88
C SER A 27 2.64 11.97 -8.68
N ILE A 28 1.73 11.32 -7.97
CA ILE A 28 0.38 11.82 -7.69
C ILE A 28 0.27 12.10 -6.20
N LYS A 29 -0.10 13.34 -5.86
CA LYS A 29 -0.41 13.75 -4.49
C LYS A 29 -1.91 13.89 -4.34
N HIS A 30 -2.42 13.41 -3.20
CA HIS A 30 -3.82 13.56 -2.82
C HIS A 30 -3.91 14.21 -1.46
N GLU A 31 -5.00 14.95 -1.24
CA GLU A 31 -5.33 15.47 0.08
C GLU A 31 -5.47 14.35 1.11
N VAL A 32 -5.18 14.68 2.37
CA VAL A 32 -5.38 13.78 3.49
C VAL A 32 -6.88 13.48 3.59
N GLY A 33 -7.28 12.25 3.25
CA GLY A 33 -8.69 11.84 3.33
C GLY A 33 -9.27 11.28 2.05
N LYS A 34 -8.64 11.49 0.88
CA LYS A 34 -9.19 11.07 -0.42
C LYS A 34 -9.69 9.61 -0.45
N PHE A 35 -8.94 8.72 0.18
CA PHE A 35 -9.21 7.28 0.22
C PHE A 35 -9.73 6.79 1.58
N VAL A 36 -10.34 7.65 2.40
CA VAL A 36 -11.03 7.22 3.62
C VAL A 36 -12.27 6.40 3.25
N GLY A 37 -12.50 5.30 3.97
CA GLY A 37 -13.60 4.37 3.69
C GLY A 37 -13.44 3.54 2.42
N GLN A 38 -12.34 3.67 1.68
CA GLN A 38 -12.08 2.86 0.49
C GLN A 38 -11.13 1.71 0.80
N ASP A 39 -11.58 0.51 0.46
CA ASP A 39 -10.80 -0.71 0.66
C ASP A 39 -9.47 -0.69 -0.08
N CYS A 40 -8.52 -1.45 0.46
CA CYS A 40 -7.28 -1.73 -0.26
C CYS A 40 -7.62 -2.59 -1.48
N PRO A 41 -7.05 -2.33 -2.67
CA PRO A 41 -7.28 -3.15 -3.87
C PRO A 41 -6.93 -4.63 -3.68
N PHE A 42 -6.09 -4.96 -2.71
CA PHE A 42 -5.62 -6.32 -2.42
C PHE A 42 -6.35 -6.98 -1.23
N LEU A 43 -7.40 -6.36 -0.71
CA LEU A 43 -8.26 -6.96 0.30
C LEU A 43 -9.19 -7.97 -0.37
N VAL A 44 -9.11 -9.24 0.02
CA VAL A 44 -9.96 -10.35 -0.43
C VAL A 44 -10.46 -11.07 0.81
N ASP A 45 -11.76 -11.18 0.97
CA ASP A 45 -12.39 -11.84 2.13
C ASP A 45 -11.81 -11.30 3.47
N ASP A 46 -11.69 -9.98 3.59
CA ASP A 46 -11.11 -9.27 4.74
C ASP A 46 -9.63 -9.60 5.07
N VAL A 47 -8.93 -10.29 4.14
CA VAL A 47 -7.52 -10.64 4.27
C VAL A 47 -6.70 -9.99 3.16
N CYS A 48 -5.50 -9.51 3.51
CA CYS A 48 -4.57 -8.98 2.53
C CYS A 48 -3.99 -10.12 1.69
N SER A 49 -4.36 -10.19 0.41
CA SER A 49 -3.90 -11.22 -0.53
C SER A 49 -2.39 -11.18 -0.83
N VAL A 50 -1.72 -10.06 -0.54
CA VAL A 50 -0.28 -9.84 -0.74
C VAL A 50 0.47 -9.63 0.58
N TYR A 51 -0.01 -10.24 1.68
CA TYR A 51 0.51 -9.96 3.03
C TYR A 51 2.04 -10.10 3.16
N SER A 52 2.61 -11.14 2.54
CA SER A 52 4.06 -11.41 2.57
C SER A 52 4.88 -10.40 1.77
N ASP A 53 4.26 -9.74 0.78
CA ASP A 53 4.87 -8.84 -0.20
C ASP A 53 4.38 -7.39 -0.04
N ARG A 54 3.79 -7.07 1.11
CA ARG A 54 3.26 -5.72 1.42
C ARG A 54 4.32 -4.63 1.18
N PRO A 55 3.92 -3.46 0.67
CA PRO A 55 4.81 -2.31 0.50
C PRO A 55 5.33 -1.82 1.86
N LEU A 56 6.43 -1.06 1.85
CA LEU A 56 7.09 -0.55 3.04
C LEU A 56 6.15 0.27 3.91
N SER A 57 5.28 1.09 3.30
CA SER A 57 4.24 1.86 4.01
C SER A 57 3.34 0.97 4.86
N CYS A 58 2.94 -0.20 4.34
CA CYS A 58 2.15 -1.17 5.07
C CYS A 58 2.95 -1.96 6.12
N ARG A 59 4.26 -2.19 5.90
CA ARG A 59 5.13 -2.91 6.86
C ARG A 59 5.47 -2.10 8.10
N LYS A 60 5.41 -0.77 7.99
CA LYS A 60 5.66 0.16 9.10
C LYS A 60 4.51 0.25 10.10
N HIS A 61 3.32 -0.25 9.75
CA HIS A 61 2.22 -0.36 10.68
C HIS A 61 2.48 -1.50 11.66
N ALA A 62 2.89 -1.13 12.88
CA ALA A 62 2.93 -2.02 14.03
C ALA A 62 1.66 -1.78 14.87
N SER A 63 0.85 -2.82 15.06
CA SER A 63 -0.31 -2.79 15.94
C SER A 63 -0.09 -3.74 17.11
N TYR A 64 -0.26 -3.23 18.33
CA TYR A 64 -0.33 -4.02 19.55
C TYR A 64 -1.79 -4.30 19.98
N TYR A 65 -2.77 -3.83 19.19
CA TYR A 65 -4.18 -4.12 19.45
C TYR A 65 -4.44 -5.61 19.21
N THR A 66 -5.17 -6.22 20.14
CA THR A 66 -5.63 -7.62 20.03
C THR A 66 -6.89 -7.77 19.18
N THR A 67 -7.44 -6.66 18.70
CA THR A 67 -8.67 -6.58 17.88
C THR A 67 -8.47 -5.63 16.70
N ASN A 68 -9.40 -5.62 15.74
CA ASN A 68 -9.39 -4.72 14.59
C ASN A 68 -9.91 -3.30 14.91
N ILE A 69 -9.94 -2.90 16.19
CA ILE A 69 -10.61 -1.67 16.61
C ILE A 69 -10.03 -0.40 15.96
N ALA A 70 -8.71 -0.33 15.80
CA ALA A 70 -8.03 0.78 15.12
C ALA A 70 -8.30 0.84 13.60
N CYS A 71 -8.83 -0.23 13.02
CA CYS A 71 -9.16 -0.30 11.59
C CYS A 71 -10.63 0.06 11.31
N LYS A 72 -11.48 0.22 12.33
CA LYS A 72 -12.89 0.58 12.14
C LYS A 72 -12.99 2.04 11.70
N ALA A 73 -13.89 2.32 10.75
CA ALA A 73 -14.08 3.66 10.18
C ALA A 73 -14.31 4.75 11.25
N GLU A 74 -15.13 4.41 12.26
CA GLU A 74 -15.44 5.22 13.44
C GLU A 74 -14.21 5.57 14.32
N ASN A 75 -13.13 4.78 14.24
CA ASN A 75 -11.92 4.96 15.04
C ASN A 75 -10.72 5.46 14.21
N LEU A 76 -10.89 5.69 12.90
CA LEU A 76 -9.79 6.14 12.02
C LEU A 76 -9.19 7.48 12.44
N GLU A 77 -9.97 8.32 13.13
CA GLU A 77 -9.52 9.62 13.65
C GLU A 77 -9.18 9.60 15.14
N MET A 78 -9.50 8.51 15.85
CA MET A 78 -9.43 8.50 17.31
C MET A 78 -8.01 8.43 17.86
N ASP A 79 -7.07 7.82 17.14
CA ASP A 79 -5.64 7.85 17.45
C ASP A 79 -4.90 7.30 16.22
N ALA A 80 -4.08 8.12 15.56
CA ALA A 80 -3.24 7.63 14.46
C ALA A 80 -2.27 6.58 15.04
N ALA A 81 -2.48 5.30 14.69
CA ALA A 81 -1.60 4.23 15.15
C ALA A 81 -0.14 4.60 14.83
N PRO A 82 0.78 4.56 15.82
CA PRO A 82 2.13 5.02 15.61
C PRO A 82 2.80 4.18 14.51
N MET A 83 3.36 4.85 13.51
CA MET A 83 4.15 4.20 12.48
C MET A 83 5.59 4.08 12.95
N VAL A 84 6.17 2.89 12.81
CA VAL A 84 7.61 2.74 13.05
C VAL A 84 8.36 3.42 11.92
N SER A 85 9.23 4.36 12.26
CA SER A 85 10.05 5.08 11.28
C SER A 85 11.48 4.53 11.29
N PHE A 86 11.99 4.21 10.11
CA PHE A 86 13.36 3.76 9.88
C PHE A 86 13.91 4.54 8.70
N SER A 87 14.54 5.69 8.96
CA SER A 87 15.03 6.58 7.90
C SER A 87 15.95 5.88 6.90
N GLY A 88 16.82 4.98 7.36
CA GLY A 88 17.70 4.20 6.48
C GLY A 88 16.95 3.23 5.55
N LEU A 89 15.79 2.70 5.96
CA LEU A 89 14.96 1.87 5.06
C LEU A 89 14.27 2.72 3.99
N ASP A 90 13.83 3.92 4.35
CA ASP A 90 13.25 4.86 3.38
C ASP A 90 14.29 5.30 2.35
N GLU A 91 15.48 5.68 2.81
CA GLU A 91 16.60 6.04 1.95
C GLU A 91 16.98 4.89 1.02
N ALA A 92 17.11 3.67 1.53
CA ALA A 92 17.39 2.50 0.72
C ALA A 92 16.31 2.25 -0.35
N LEU A 93 15.02 2.37 0.01
CA LEU A 93 13.92 2.23 -0.95
C LEU A 93 13.99 3.28 -2.05
N PHE A 94 14.27 4.54 -1.71
CA PHE A 94 14.39 5.62 -2.69
C PHE A 94 15.61 5.44 -3.60
N ASN A 95 16.77 5.08 -3.05
CA ASN A 95 17.98 4.83 -3.84
C ASN A 95 17.77 3.70 -4.86
N VAL A 96 17.23 2.55 -4.43
CA VAL A 96 16.95 1.42 -5.34
C VAL A 96 15.87 1.77 -6.35
N SER A 97 14.89 2.61 -5.99
CA SER A 97 13.88 3.09 -6.94
C SER A 97 14.48 4.00 -8.00
N GLU A 98 15.43 4.86 -7.63
CA GLU A 98 16.14 5.76 -8.54
C GLU A 98 17.05 5.00 -9.51
N GLU A 99 17.77 3.98 -9.03
CA GLU A 99 18.59 3.12 -9.89
C GLU A 99 17.77 2.39 -10.96
N ARG A 100 16.46 2.21 -10.74
CA ARG A 100 15.52 1.59 -11.66
C ARG A 100 14.82 2.58 -12.60
N GLY A 101 15.09 3.88 -12.46
CA GLY A 101 14.51 4.94 -13.28
C GLY A 101 14.01 6.13 -12.46
N HIS A 102 13.03 6.85 -12.97
CA HIS A 102 12.47 8.00 -12.23
C HIS A 102 11.64 7.51 -11.03
N ILE A 103 11.87 8.12 -9.85
CA ILE A 103 11.04 7.85 -8.67
C ILE A 103 9.64 8.42 -8.90
N THR A 104 8.69 7.52 -9.11
CA THR A 104 7.26 7.85 -9.15
C THR A 104 6.58 7.30 -7.90
N ILE A 105 5.86 8.16 -7.19
CA ILE A 105 5.11 7.82 -5.98
C ILE A 105 3.64 8.19 -6.17
N ALA A 106 2.75 7.25 -5.89
CA ALA A 106 1.29 7.46 -5.91
C ALA A 106 0.63 6.55 -4.87
N ASP A 107 -0.69 6.71 -4.64
CA ASP A 107 -1.43 5.80 -3.77
C ASP A 107 -1.50 4.41 -4.42
N ILE A 108 -1.50 3.35 -3.62
CA ILE A 108 -1.70 1.98 -4.10
C ILE A 108 -2.98 1.85 -4.96
N ARG A 109 -4.02 2.64 -4.69
CA ARG A 109 -5.28 2.67 -5.46
C ARG A 109 -5.16 3.38 -6.80
N ASP A 110 -4.18 4.28 -6.96
CA ASP A 110 -3.90 4.87 -8.27
C ASP A 110 -3.24 3.82 -9.18
N PHE A 111 -2.33 3.00 -8.64
CA PHE A 111 -1.70 1.91 -9.38
C PHE A 111 -2.66 0.74 -9.64
N PHE A 112 -3.58 0.46 -8.74
CA PHE A 112 -4.52 -0.66 -8.83
C PHE A 112 -5.97 -0.18 -8.66
N PRO A 113 -6.56 0.48 -9.68
CA PRO A 113 -7.93 0.93 -9.61
C PRO A 113 -8.89 -0.26 -9.58
N GLY A 114 -9.73 -0.33 -8.55
CA GLY A 114 -10.78 -1.34 -8.39
C GLY A 114 -10.40 -2.56 -7.52
N PRO A 115 -11.41 -3.26 -6.97
CA PRO A 115 -11.21 -4.45 -6.15
C PRO A 115 -10.62 -5.61 -6.96
N SER A 116 -9.89 -6.52 -6.30
CA SER A 116 -9.36 -7.72 -6.95
C SER A 116 -10.48 -8.71 -7.30
N ASN A 117 -10.85 -8.80 -8.58
CA ASN A 117 -11.80 -9.79 -9.09
C ASN A 117 -11.15 -11.16 -9.44
N SER A 118 -9.97 -11.47 -8.93
CA SER A 118 -9.26 -12.73 -9.25
C SER A 118 -9.25 -13.69 -8.08
N PRO A 119 -9.86 -14.89 -8.19
CA PRO A 119 -9.59 -15.97 -7.26
C PRO A 119 -8.12 -16.38 -7.46
N MET A 120 -7.30 -16.16 -6.45
CA MET A 120 -5.89 -16.56 -6.45
C MET A 120 -5.82 -18.07 -6.68
N ALA A 121 -5.12 -18.50 -7.72
CA ALA A 121 -4.83 -19.91 -7.96
C ALA A 121 -4.03 -20.45 -6.78
N ARG A 122 -4.66 -21.34 -6.01
CA ARG A 122 -4.00 -22.08 -4.92
C ARG A 122 -3.18 -23.19 -5.58
N THR A 123 -1.86 -23.11 -5.48
CA THR A 123 -0.96 -24.27 -5.62
C THR A 123 -0.57 -24.77 -4.25
#